data_AF-A0A920WA99-F1
#
_entry.id   AF-A0A920WA99-F1
#
_cell.length_a   1.000
_cell.length_b   1.000
_cell.length_c   1.000
_cell.angle_alpha   90.00
_cell.angle_beta   90.00
_cell.angle_gamma   90.00
#
_symmetry.space_group_name_H-M   'P 1'
#
loop_
_entity.id
_entity.type
_entity.pdbx_description
1 polymer ?
#
loop_
_entity_poly.entity_id
_entity_poly.type
_entity_poly.pdbx_seq_one_letter_code
_entity_poly.pdbx_strand_id
1 'polypeptide(L)'
;MISQFRTQLRRLPRQVIYGKTGLDASLSLMGEIEERLSDSTSTLRRLQVIKKATLDELAALESVKQVSEARRSLADLKRAMRDYPDDPQTLSEVRRLESFITEHSKMAEMAITERFQEPISDS
;
A
#
# COMPACT_ATOMS: atom_id res chain seq x y z
N MET A 1 -17.66 13.67 0.35
CA MET A 1 -18.69 13.18 -0.61
C MET A 1 -19.55 12.05 -0.03
N ILE A 2 -19.01 10.86 0.29
CA ILE A 2 -19.79 9.74 0.90
C ILE A 2 -20.56 10.16 2.17
N SER A 3 -19.91 10.92 3.06
CA SER A 3 -20.55 11.46 4.27
C SER A 3 -21.68 12.46 3.98
N GLN A 4 -21.58 13.21 2.87
CA GLN A 4 -22.60 14.16 2.43
C GLN A 4 -23.83 13.42 1.90
N PHE A 5 -23.65 12.41 1.04
CA PHE A 5 -24.76 11.57 0.55
C PHE A 5 -25.50 10.86 1.68
N ARG A 6 -24.78 10.26 2.64
CA ARG A 6 -25.39 9.67 3.85
C ARG A 6 -26.20 10.68 4.65
N THR A 7 -25.74 11.93 4.72
CA THR A 7 -26.42 13.01 5.44
C THR A 7 -27.67 13.48 4.69
N GLN A 8 -27.62 13.59 3.36
CA GLN A 8 -28.76 13.96 2.52
C GLN A 8 -29.86 12.90 2.60
N LEU A 9 -29.48 11.62 2.49
CA LEU A 9 -30.39 10.48 2.57
C LEU A 9 -31.11 10.40 3.93
N ARG A 10 -30.40 10.70 5.03
CA ARG A 10 -31.01 10.82 6.37
C ARG A 10 -31.99 11.98 6.53
N ARG A 11 -31.91 13.02 5.68
CA ARG A 11 -32.73 14.23 5.78
C ARG A 11 -33.96 14.21 4.87
N LEU A 12 -33.90 13.45 3.77
CA LEU A 12 -34.99 13.34 2.79
C LEU A 12 -36.34 12.87 3.37
N PRO A 13 -36.40 11.87 4.27
CA PRO A 13 -37.66 11.46 4.88
C PRO A 13 -38.36 12.59 5.64
N ARG A 14 -37.60 13.48 6.30
CA ARG A 14 -38.16 14.66 6.97
C ARG A 14 -38.69 15.69 5.98
N GLN A 15 -38.09 15.80 4.80
CA GLN A 15 -38.55 16.70 3.73
C GLN A 15 -39.82 16.17 3.04
N VAL A 16 -40.03 14.86 3.00
CA VAL A 16 -41.30 14.25 2.55
C VAL A 16 -42.43 14.56 3.54
N ILE A 17 -42.16 14.35 4.84
CA ILE A 17 -43.19 14.45 5.89
C ILE A 17 -43.58 15.92 6.16
N TYR A 18 -42.61 16.83 6.12
CA TYR A 18 -42.81 18.23 6.54
C TYR A 18 -42.54 19.27 5.44
N GLY A 19 -42.17 18.84 4.23
CA GLY A 19 -41.81 19.73 3.13
C GLY A 19 -42.85 19.82 2.03
N LYS A 20 -42.53 20.59 0.99
CA LYS A 20 -43.39 20.80 -0.20
C LYS A 20 -43.12 19.79 -1.32
N THR A 21 -42.15 18.91 -1.14
CA THR A 21 -41.73 17.94 -2.15
C THR A 21 -42.63 16.71 -2.10
N GLY A 22 -43.25 16.35 -3.22
CA GLY A 22 -44.08 15.16 -3.32
C GLY A 22 -43.31 13.88 -2.96
N LEU A 23 -44.05 12.86 -2.53
CA LEU A 23 -43.49 11.54 -2.16
C LEU A 23 -42.67 10.94 -3.30
N ASP A 24 -43.23 10.89 -4.52
CA ASP A 24 -42.57 10.29 -5.69
C ASP A 24 -41.26 11.00 -6.07
N ALA A 25 -41.26 12.34 -6.03
CA ALA A 25 -40.06 13.14 -6.29
C ALA A 25 -38.98 12.87 -5.24
N SER A 26 -39.38 12.67 -3.98
CA SER A 26 -38.44 12.39 -2.90
C SER A 26 -37.90 10.96 -2.95
N LEU A 27 -38.73 9.97 -3.32
CA LEU A 27 -38.29 8.59 -3.54
C LEU A 27 -37.31 8.50 -4.70
N SER A 28 -37.55 9.23 -5.79
CA SER A 28 -36.63 9.33 -6.92
C SER A 28 -35.28 9.92 -6.51
N LEU A 29 -35.28 11.03 -5.75
CA LEU A 29 -34.06 11.65 -5.22
C LEU A 29 -33.31 10.72 -4.24
N MET A 30 -34.03 9.95 -3.43
CA MET A 30 -33.43 8.95 -2.55
C MET A 30 -32.72 7.87 -3.36
N GLY A 31 -33.36 7.33 -4.40
CA GLY A 31 -32.77 6.32 -5.28
C GLY A 31 -31.49 6.80 -5.96
N GLU A 32 -31.48 8.03 -6.49
CA GLU A 32 -30.27 8.60 -7.11
C GLU A 32 -29.12 8.74 -6.10
N ILE A 33 -29.42 9.18 -4.87
CA ILE A 33 -28.39 9.31 -3.82
C ILE A 33 -27.87 7.94 -3.38
N GLU A 34 -28.73 6.93 -3.31
CA GLU A 34 -28.35 5.55 -2.99
C GLU A 34 -27.41 4.96 -4.05
N GLU A 35 -27.74 5.13 -5.32
CA GLU A 35 -26.91 4.70 -6.44
C GLU A 35 -25.53 5.37 -6.39
N ARG A 36 -25.51 6.71 -6.28
CA ARG A 36 -24.25 7.48 -6.20
C ARG A 36 -23.42 7.15 -4.96
N LEU A 37 -24.08 6.83 -3.84
CA LEU A 37 -23.41 6.38 -2.62
C LEU A 37 -22.78 5.00 -2.84
N SER A 38 -23.51 4.07 -3.45
CA SER A 38 -23.02 2.74 -3.81
C SER A 38 -21.76 2.84 -4.67
N ASP A 39 -21.84 3.60 -5.77
CA ASP A 39 -20.73 3.83 -6.68
C ASP A 39 -19.51 4.43 -5.96
N SER A 40 -19.73 5.50 -5.20
CA SER A 40 -18.65 6.16 -4.45
C SER A 40 -17.97 5.20 -3.46
N THR A 41 -18.75 4.32 -2.80
CA THR A 41 -18.19 3.34 -1.86
C THR A 41 -17.44 2.22 -2.59
N SER A 42 -17.91 1.79 -3.75
CA SER A 42 -17.23 0.81 -4.61
C SER A 42 -15.89 1.36 -5.11
N THR A 43 -15.87 2.59 -5.62
CA THR A 43 -14.64 3.28 -6.02
C THR A 43 -13.66 3.41 -4.86
N LEU A 44 -14.13 3.79 -3.67
CA LEU A 44 -13.26 3.89 -2.49
C LEU A 44 -12.60 2.55 -2.14
N ARG A 45 -13.37 1.45 -2.17
CA ARG A 45 -12.83 0.10 -1.91
C ARG A 45 -11.75 -0.27 -2.92
N ARG A 46 -12.00 -0.04 -4.22
CA ARG A 46 -11.00 -0.28 -5.28
C ARG A 46 -9.73 0.54 -5.06
N LEU A 47 -9.86 1.83 -4.72
CA LEU A 47 -8.72 2.68 -4.41
C LEU A 47 -7.95 2.22 -3.16
N GLN A 48 -8.62 1.65 -2.16
CA GLN A 48 -7.95 1.09 -0.98
C GLN A 48 -7.11 -0.15 -1.33
N VAL A 49 -7.63 -1.02 -2.21
CA VAL A 49 -6.86 -2.17 -2.73
C VAL A 49 -5.63 -1.70 -3.48
N ILE A 50 -5.79 -0.75 -4.41
CA ILE A 50 -4.66 -0.17 -5.16
C ILE A 50 -3.65 0.46 -4.20
N LYS A 51 -4.10 1.25 -3.23
CA LYS A 51 -3.22 1.88 -2.23
C LYS A 51 -2.41 0.82 -1.48
N LYS A 52 -3.04 -0.26 -1.03
CA LYS A 52 -2.34 -1.35 -0.34
C LYS A 52 -1.26 -1.94 -1.25
N ALA A 53 -1.60 -2.32 -2.48
CA ALA A 53 -0.66 -2.88 -3.43
C ALA A 53 0.54 -1.95 -3.72
N THR A 54 0.29 -0.64 -3.88
CA THR A 54 1.36 0.36 -4.10
C THR A 54 2.27 0.54 -2.89
N LEU A 55 1.73 0.45 -1.67
CA LEU A 55 2.52 0.53 -0.45
C LEU A 55 3.39 -0.71 -0.27
N ASP A 56 2.82 -1.88 -0.58
CA ASP A 56 3.59 -3.12 -0.57
C ASP A 56 4.73 -2.97 -1.60
N GLU A 57 4.47 -2.58 -2.84
CA GLU A 57 5.51 -2.34 -3.88
C GLU A 57 6.60 -1.36 -3.44
N LEU A 58 6.22 -0.24 -2.82
CA LEU A 58 7.19 0.69 -2.28
C LEU A 58 8.11 0.03 -1.25
N ALA A 59 7.57 -0.77 -0.32
CA ALA A 59 8.36 -1.47 0.69
C ALA A 59 9.35 -2.49 0.06
N ALA A 60 8.94 -3.19 -1.00
CA ALA A 60 9.84 -4.09 -1.72
C ALA A 60 10.98 -3.33 -2.42
N LEU A 61 10.67 -2.20 -3.08
CA LEU A 61 11.68 -1.37 -3.72
C LEU A 61 12.68 -0.76 -2.72
N GLU A 62 12.19 -0.35 -1.53
CA GLU A 62 13.06 0.12 -0.45
C GLU A 62 14.01 -0.98 0.04
N SER A 63 13.54 -2.21 0.19
CA SER A 63 14.40 -3.36 0.54
C SER A 63 15.49 -3.61 -0.51
N VAL A 64 15.12 -3.58 -1.80
CA VAL A 64 16.08 -3.72 -2.91
C VAL A 64 17.12 -2.60 -2.88
N LYS A 65 16.69 -1.36 -2.62
CA LYS A 65 17.60 -0.21 -2.48
C LYS A 65 18.59 -0.44 -1.33
N GLN A 66 18.13 -0.84 -0.15
CA GLN A 66 18.99 -1.11 1.01
C GLN A 66 20.04 -2.20 0.71
N VAL A 67 19.64 -3.28 0.04
CA VAL A 67 20.57 -4.34 -0.40
C VAL A 67 21.61 -3.78 -1.37
N SER A 68 21.19 -2.92 -2.31
CA SER A 68 22.12 -2.31 -3.27
C SER A 68 23.15 -1.39 -2.60
N GLU A 69 22.73 -0.63 -1.58
CA GLU A 69 23.60 0.24 -0.78
C GLU A 69 24.58 -0.60 0.06
N ALA A 70 24.09 -1.63 0.75
CA ALA A 70 24.93 -2.55 1.52
C ALA A 70 25.98 -3.24 0.64
N ARG A 71 25.63 -3.64 -0.60
CA ARG A 71 26.58 -4.22 -1.56
C ARG A 71 27.65 -3.23 -2.00
N ARG A 72 27.31 -1.95 -2.17
CA ARG A 72 28.29 -0.89 -2.48
C ARG A 72 29.24 -0.68 -1.31
N SER A 73 28.73 -0.51 -0.09
CA SER A 73 29.55 -0.37 1.12
C SER A 73 30.47 -1.57 1.32
N LEU A 74 29.98 -2.79 1.10
CA LEU A 74 30.79 -4.00 1.18
C LEU A 74 31.88 -4.04 0.11
N ALA A 75 31.61 -3.58 -1.11
CA ALA A 75 32.64 -3.50 -2.15
C ALA A 75 33.74 -2.50 -1.79
N ASP A 76 33.37 -1.35 -1.20
CA ASP A 76 34.32 -0.34 -0.75
C ASP A 76 35.16 -0.82 0.45
N LEU A 77 34.53 -1.49 1.44
CA LEU A 77 35.23 -2.16 2.54
C LEU A 77 36.18 -3.25 2.04
N LYS A 78 35.77 -4.08 1.08
CA LYS A 78 36.65 -5.10 0.46
C LYS A 78 37.81 -4.49 -0.32
N ARG A 79 37.66 -3.28 -0.87
CA ARG A 79 38.79 -2.52 -1.46
C ARG A 79 39.72 -2.02 -0.37
N ALA A 80 39.20 -1.41 0.69
CA ALA A 80 40.01 -0.92 1.82
C ALA A 80 40.78 -2.06 2.53
N MET A 81 40.20 -3.26 2.63
CA MET A 81 40.89 -4.45 3.12
C MET A 81 42.10 -4.87 2.29
N ARG A 82 42.18 -4.51 0.99
CA ARG A 82 43.38 -4.79 0.20
C ARG A 82 44.57 -3.96 0.67
N ASP A 83 44.29 -2.76 1.18
CA ASP A 83 45.30 -1.83 1.69
C ASP A 83 45.62 -2.12 3.16
N TYR A 84 44.64 -2.60 3.95
CA TYR A 84 44.77 -2.93 5.38
C TYR A 84 44.06 -4.28 5.72
N PRO A 85 44.71 -5.43 5.46
CA PRO A 85 44.06 -6.75 5.49
C PRO A 85 43.70 -7.28 6.89
N ASP A 86 44.39 -6.81 7.93
CA ASP A 86 44.24 -7.30 9.31
C ASP A 86 43.49 -6.33 10.23
N ASP A 87 42.74 -5.35 9.69
CA ASP A 87 41.91 -4.49 10.54
C ASP A 87 40.68 -5.27 11.08
N PRO A 88 40.61 -5.57 12.39
CA PRO A 88 39.52 -6.33 12.97
C PRO A 88 38.17 -5.58 12.89
N GLN A 89 38.18 -4.25 12.85
CA GLN A 89 36.94 -3.47 12.71
C GLN A 89 36.36 -3.65 11.30
N THR A 90 37.17 -3.51 10.26
CA THR A 90 36.78 -3.75 8.88
C THR A 90 36.27 -5.19 8.66
N LEU A 91 36.94 -6.20 9.22
CA LEU A 91 36.51 -7.60 9.16
C LEU A 91 35.14 -7.83 9.81
N SER A 92 34.88 -7.19 10.95
CA SER A 92 33.59 -7.30 11.65
C SER A 92 32.45 -6.65 10.85
N GLU A 93 32.70 -5.49 10.24
CA GLU A 93 31.70 -4.77 9.45
C GLU A 93 31.39 -5.48 8.13
N VAL A 94 32.37 -6.12 7.50
CA VAL A 94 32.14 -6.99 6.33
C VAL A 94 31.20 -8.14 6.68
N ARG A 95 31.45 -8.87 7.78
CA ARG A 95 30.56 -9.98 8.20
C ARG A 95 29.14 -9.52 8.52
N ARG A 96 29.02 -8.34 9.13
CA ARG A 96 27.74 -7.70 9.43
C ARG A 96 26.97 -7.39 8.15
N LEU A 97 27.62 -6.75 7.18
CA LEU A 97 27.01 -6.42 5.89
C LEU A 97 26.68 -7.66 5.07
N GLU A 98 27.50 -8.72 5.11
CA GLU A 98 27.19 -9.99 4.45
C GLU A 98 25.93 -10.64 5.05
N SER A 99 25.83 -10.67 6.38
CA SER A 99 24.64 -11.18 7.08
C SER A 99 23.40 -10.37 6.73
N PHE A 100 23.52 -9.03 6.74
CA PHE A 100 22.44 -8.11 6.37
C PHE A 100 21.97 -8.33 4.91
N ILE A 101 22.90 -8.45 3.97
CA ILE A 101 22.57 -8.71 2.56
C ILE A 101 21.86 -10.06 2.40
N THR A 102 22.32 -11.11 3.07
CA THR A 102 21.69 -12.44 2.98
C THR A 102 20.26 -12.43 3.52
N GLU A 103 20.05 -11.82 4.69
CA GLU A 103 18.73 -11.73 5.32
C GLU A 103 17.77 -10.90 4.46
N HIS A 104 18.17 -9.70 4.05
CA HIS A 104 17.33 -8.82 3.25
C HIS A 104 17.10 -9.34 1.82
N SER A 105 18.06 -10.05 1.22
CA SER A 105 17.86 -10.69 -0.09
C SER A 105 16.80 -11.81 -0.01
N LYS A 106 16.82 -12.60 1.07
CA LYS A 106 15.81 -13.65 1.31
C LYS A 106 14.42 -13.05 1.56
N MET A 107 14.35 -11.97 2.35
CA MET A 107 13.09 -11.25 2.55
C MET A 107 12.55 -10.64 1.26
N ALA A 108 13.42 -10.07 0.42
CA ALA A 108 13.04 -9.55 -0.89
C ALA A 108 12.52 -10.66 -1.81
N GLU A 109 13.16 -11.83 -1.83
CA GLU A 109 12.72 -13.00 -2.61
C GLU A 109 11.33 -13.50 -2.18
N MET A 110 11.09 -13.63 -0.87
CA MET A 110 9.78 -14.00 -0.32
C MET A 110 8.71 -12.97 -0.67
N ALA A 111 9.00 -11.67 -0.49
CA ALA A 111 8.08 -10.59 -0.80
C ALA A 111 7.72 -10.50 -2.29
N ILE A 112 8.59 -10.96 -3.18
CA ILE A 112 8.31 -11.08 -4.62
C ILE A 112 7.46 -12.32 -4.89
N THR A 113 7.81 -13.46 -4.29
CA THR A 113 7.15 -14.76 -4.55
C THR A 113 5.72 -14.81 -4.00
N GLU A 114 5.49 -14.27 -2.79
CA GLU A 114 4.15 -14.16 -2.20
C GLU A 114 3.21 -13.31 -3.06
N ARG A 115 3.71 -12.28 -3.75
CA ARG A 115 2.92 -11.47 -4.69
C ARG A 115 2.53 -12.23 -5.96
N PHE A 116 3.40 -13.10 -6.46
CA PHE A 116 3.08 -13.93 -7.63
C PHE A 116 2.13 -15.08 -7.28
N GLN A 117 1.98 -15.41 -6.00
CA GLN A 117 1.06 -16.44 -5.50
C GLN A 117 -0.30 -15.90 -5.06
N GLU A 118 -0.51 -14.58 -4.94
CA GLU A 118 -1.87 -14.05 -4.82
C GLU A 118 -2.64 -14.45 -6.08
N PRO A 119 -3.62 -15.38 -6.00
CA PRO A 119 -4.40 -15.72 -7.17
C PRO A 119 -5.10 -14.44 -7.61
N ILE A 120 -5.19 -14.25 -8.91
CA ILE A 120 -6.22 -13.45 -9.54
C ILE A 120 -7.54 -14.14 -9.17
N SER A 121 -8.01 -13.97 -7.92
CA SER A 121 -9.31 -14.46 -7.51
C SER A 121 -10.31 -13.42 -7.96
N ASP A 122 -10.96 -13.72 -9.07
CA ASP A 122 -12.15 -13.07 -9.57
C ASP A 122 -13.11 -12.70 -8.43
N SER A 123 -13.55 -11.44 -8.42
CA SER A 123 -14.87 -10.98 -7.98
C SER A 123 -15.11 -9.53 -8.43
#